data_AF-H3GUF4-F1
#
_entry.id   AF-H3GUF4-F1
#
_cell.length_a   1.000
_cell.length_b   1.000
_cell.length_c   1.000
_cell.angle_alpha   90.00
_cell.angle_beta   90.00
_cell.angle_gamma   90.00
#
_symmetry.space_group_name_H-M   'P 1'
#
loop_
_entity.id
_entity.type
_entity.pdbx_description
1 polymer ?
#
loop_
_entity_poly.entity_id
_entity_poly.type
_entity_poly.pdbx_seq_one_letter_code
_entity_poly.pdbx_strand_id
1 'polypeptide(L)'
;MYDIVHVDEKWFYEDVDKHSHYAVEGEEAPPRRRRSKRFIPKTMFLAAVAKPRYDYHTKYMFDGKIGIWPFTVDSVAQRSSVNRLKGDPITKNIESIDRNVYKDYLIGKVIPAIKAKWPRGEKWKLTKGSRGIAQLVNAVASAYNDIRIETLENVFLSLQAIMMCALACNGGNEYKLPHYNKARLRREHKLPKSLPCAKDLYDRAAKEVNWPFLDS
;
A
#
# COMPACT_ATOMS: atom_id res chain seq x y z
N MET A 1 21.96 4.85 -9.89
CA MET A 1 20.72 5.00 -9.09
C MET A 1 20.15 6.44 -9.13
N TYR A 2 20.47 7.23 -10.15
CA TYR A 2 19.84 8.54 -10.43
C TYR A 2 19.14 8.56 -11.80
N ASP A 3 19.34 7.50 -12.58
CA ASP A 3 18.78 7.24 -13.91
C ASP A 3 17.38 6.63 -13.86
N ILE A 4 16.74 6.57 -12.69
CA ILE A 4 15.48 5.87 -12.47
C ILE A 4 14.34 6.86 -12.26
N VAL A 5 13.27 6.68 -13.04
CA VAL A 5 11.96 7.30 -12.84
C VAL A 5 11.01 6.24 -12.28
N HIS A 6 10.42 6.52 -11.13
CA HIS A 6 9.34 5.73 -10.56
C HIS A 6 8.00 6.27 -11.05
N VAL A 7 7.16 5.36 -11.55
CA VAL A 7 5.78 5.66 -11.91
C VAL A 7 4.87 4.78 -11.07
N ASP A 8 3.87 5.39 -10.45
CA ASP A 8 2.93 4.73 -9.55
C ASP A 8 1.51 5.29 -9.68
N GLU A 9 0.54 4.43 -9.36
CA GLU A 9 -0.88 4.75 -9.33
C GLU A 9 -1.32 5.04 -7.90
N LYS A 10 -1.92 6.21 -7.67
CA LYS A 10 -2.35 6.61 -6.34
C LYS A 10 -3.78 7.14 -6.32
N TRP A 11 -4.56 6.66 -5.36
CA TRP A 11 -5.94 7.10 -5.13
C TRP A 11 -5.97 8.28 -4.17
N PHE A 12 -6.67 9.34 -4.56
CA PHE A 12 -6.95 10.50 -3.72
C PHE A 12 -8.46 10.66 -3.52
N TYR A 13 -8.85 11.09 -2.34
CA TYR A 13 -10.23 11.41 -2.01
C TYR A 13 -10.46 12.89 -2.29
N GLU A 14 -11.61 13.26 -2.86
CA GLU A 14 -11.96 14.67 -3.03
C GLU A 14 -12.18 15.41 -1.69
N ASP A 15 -12.53 14.68 -0.63
CA ASP A 15 -12.85 15.22 0.68
C ASP A 15 -12.32 14.27 1.77
N VAL A 16 -11.94 14.82 2.93
CA VAL A 16 -11.61 14.01 4.12
C VAL A 16 -12.80 13.93 5.07
N ASP A 17 -12.90 12.80 5.78
CA ASP A 17 -14.09 12.47 6.57
C ASP A 17 -14.36 13.48 7.71
N LYS A 18 -13.29 14.09 8.25
CA LYS A 18 -13.33 15.12 9.28
C LYS A 18 -12.37 16.24 8.90
N HIS A 19 -12.88 17.48 8.92
CA HIS A 19 -12.06 18.69 8.83
C HIS A 19 -12.06 19.38 10.19
N SER A 20 -10.87 19.76 10.65
CA SER A 20 -10.73 20.72 11.74
C SER A 20 -10.62 22.10 11.11
N HIS A 21 -11.61 22.95 11.37
CA HIS A 21 -11.59 24.35 10.94
C HIS A 21 -11.22 25.22 12.14
N TYR A 22 -10.27 26.12 11.94
CA TYR A 22 -10.09 27.25 12.84
C TYR A 22 -10.99 28.37 12.31
N ALA A 23 -11.98 28.76 13.12
CA ALA A 23 -12.88 29.87 12.83
C ALA A 23 -12.63 30.98 13.85
N VAL A 24 -12.68 32.23 13.39
CA VAL A 24 -12.65 33.40 14.28
C VAL A 24 -13.99 33.49 15.02
N GLU A 25 -14.01 34.07 16.21
CA GLU A 25 -15.24 34.25 17.00
C GLU A 25 -16.32 34.96 16.16
N GLY A 26 -17.41 34.26 15.85
CA GLY A 26 -18.51 34.75 15.01
C GLY A 26 -18.53 34.26 13.56
N GLU A 27 -17.48 33.58 13.07
CA GLU A 27 -17.51 32.93 11.75
C GLU A 27 -18.12 31.54 11.82
N GLU A 28 -19.13 31.28 10.98
CA GLU A 28 -19.67 29.94 10.81
C GLU A 28 -18.72 29.08 9.98
N ALA A 29 -18.50 27.84 10.43
CA ALA A 29 -17.71 26.88 9.68
C ALA A 29 -18.35 26.62 8.30
N PRO A 30 -17.54 26.47 7.23
CA PRO A 30 -18.06 26.30 5.88
C PRO A 30 -18.97 25.07 5.80
N PRO A 31 -20.15 25.19 5.16
CA PRO A 31 -21.13 24.12 5.12
C PRO A 31 -20.60 22.93 4.34
N ARG A 32 -20.58 21.75 4.97
CA ARG A 32 -20.16 20.51 4.32
C ARG A 32 -21.26 20.00 3.39
N ARG A 33 -20.94 19.94 2.09
CA ARG A 33 -21.90 19.50 1.05
C ARG A 33 -22.22 18.00 1.08
N ARG A 34 -21.31 17.14 1.58
CA ARG A 34 -21.50 15.68 1.64
C ARG A 34 -21.50 15.17 3.09
N ARG A 35 -22.60 14.51 3.48
CA ARG A 35 -22.81 14.04 4.86
C ARG A 35 -22.23 12.66 5.17
N SER A 36 -21.91 11.85 4.16
CA SER A 36 -21.42 10.48 4.35
C SER A 36 -20.22 10.15 3.49
N LYS A 37 -19.23 9.48 4.11
CA LYS A 37 -18.01 8.97 3.48
C LYS A 37 -18.27 8.09 2.26
N ARG A 38 -19.42 7.39 2.22
CA ARG A 38 -19.80 6.49 1.11
C ARG A 38 -19.94 7.23 -0.21
N PHE A 39 -20.21 8.54 -0.18
CA PHE A 39 -20.41 9.36 -1.36
C PHE A 39 -19.23 10.28 -1.67
N ILE A 40 -18.09 10.10 -1.00
CA ILE A 40 -16.86 10.83 -1.33
C ILE A 40 -16.21 10.14 -2.53
N PRO A 41 -16.21 10.79 -3.71
CA PRO A 41 -15.56 10.22 -4.88
C PRO A 41 -14.04 10.13 -4.67
N LYS A 42 -13.45 9.12 -5.29
CA LYS A 42 -12.00 8.92 -5.32
C LYS A 42 -11.53 8.99 -6.76
N THR A 43 -10.45 9.72 -6.98
CA THR A 43 -9.82 9.86 -8.28
C THR A 43 -8.44 9.23 -8.23
N MET A 44 -8.16 8.36 -9.19
CA MET A 44 -6.83 7.79 -9.33
C MET A 44 -5.95 8.73 -10.15
N PHE A 45 -4.70 8.86 -9.74
CA PHE A 45 -3.68 9.64 -10.44
C PHE A 45 -2.50 8.75 -10.79
N LEU A 46 -1.91 9.02 -11.95
CA LEU A 46 -0.59 8.54 -12.33
C LEU A 46 0.44 9.57 -11.89
N ALA A 47 1.36 9.21 -11.01
CA ALA A 47 2.44 10.08 -10.56
C ALA A 47 3.78 9.57 -11.10
N ALA A 48 4.63 10.49 -11.57
CA ALA A 48 6.00 10.19 -11.97
C ALA A 48 6.97 11.04 -11.15
N VAL A 49 7.91 10.37 -10.49
CA VAL A 49 8.89 10.99 -9.60
C VAL A 49 10.26 10.35 -9.80
N ALA A 50 11.31 11.15 -9.69
CA ALA A 50 12.69 10.71 -9.70
C ALA A 50 13.42 11.21 -8.45
N LYS A 51 14.61 10.66 -8.22
CA LYS A 51 15.45 11.07 -7.09
C LYS A 51 15.89 12.54 -7.26
N PRO A 52 15.64 13.43 -6.29
CA PRO A 52 16.13 14.80 -6.33
C PRO A 52 17.66 14.82 -6.42
N ARG A 53 18.22 15.73 -7.22
CA ARG A 53 19.68 15.84 -7.42
C ARG A 53 20.07 17.22 -7.92
N TYR A 54 21.33 17.59 -7.74
CA TYR A 54 21.87 18.81 -8.32
C TYR A 54 22.11 18.60 -9.83
N ASP A 55 21.63 19.54 -10.65
CA ASP A 55 21.87 19.55 -12.10
C ASP A 55 22.97 20.58 -12.42
N TYR A 56 24.12 20.08 -12.86
CA TYR A 56 25.29 20.89 -13.20
C TYR A 56 25.09 21.75 -14.45
N HIS A 57 24.16 21.39 -15.34
CA HIS A 57 23.91 22.16 -16.56
C HIS A 57 23.03 23.38 -16.27
N THR A 58 21.98 23.22 -15.48
CA THR A 58 21.08 24.31 -15.10
C THR A 58 21.59 25.09 -13.87
N LYS A 59 22.55 24.53 -13.12
CA LYS A 59 23.05 25.04 -11.84
C LYS A 59 21.97 25.15 -10.75
N TYR A 60 20.90 24.37 -10.87
CA TYR A 60 19.78 24.31 -9.93
C TYR A 60 19.56 22.89 -9.40
N MET A 61 18.86 22.79 -8.26
CA MET A 61 18.47 21.51 -7.69
C MET A 61 17.21 20.99 -8.42
N PHE A 62 17.34 19.83 -9.07
CA PHE A 62 16.21 19.10 -9.63
C PHE A 62 15.43 18.42 -8.51
N ASP A 63 14.19 18.86 -8.29
CA ASP A 63 13.34 18.45 -7.17
C ASP A 63 12.73 17.05 -7.31
N GLY A 64 12.99 16.37 -8.43
CA GLY A 64 12.48 15.02 -8.69
C GLY A 64 11.03 14.97 -9.18
N LYS A 65 10.30 16.08 -9.23
CA LYS A 65 8.86 16.10 -9.56
C LYS A 65 8.65 16.19 -11.07
N ILE A 66 8.29 15.07 -11.68
CA ILE A 66 8.05 15.02 -13.12
C ILE A 66 6.62 15.45 -13.43
N GLY A 67 5.63 14.80 -12.81
CA GLY A 67 4.23 15.19 -12.97
C GLY A 67 3.26 14.26 -12.26
N ILE A 68 2.01 14.70 -12.24
CA ILE A 68 0.87 13.96 -11.73
C ILE A 68 -0.31 14.17 -12.70
N TRP A 69 -0.99 13.10 -13.09
CA TRP A 69 -2.05 13.13 -14.10
C TRP A 69 -3.28 12.36 -13.59
N PRO A 70 -4.47 13.00 -13.52
CA PRO A 70 -5.69 12.30 -13.13
C PRO A 70 -6.16 11.36 -14.24
N PHE A 71 -6.67 10.19 -13.87
CA PHE A 71 -7.38 9.30 -14.80
C PHE A 71 -8.82 9.76 -14.98
N THR A 72 -8.99 10.81 -15.78
CA THR A 72 -10.30 11.43 -16.03
C THR A 72 -10.59 11.58 -17.52
N VAL A 73 -11.88 11.59 -17.85
CA VAL A 73 -12.40 11.88 -19.18
C VAL A 73 -13.39 13.04 -19.09
N ASP A 74 -13.21 14.03 -19.97
CA ASP A 74 -14.17 15.11 -20.11
C ASP A 74 -15.35 14.61 -20.96
N SER A 75 -16.56 14.73 -20.40
CA SER A 75 -17.80 14.23 -20.99
C SER A 75 -18.93 15.23 -20.79
N VAL A 76 -19.96 15.19 -21.63
CA VAL A 76 -21.13 16.07 -21.47
C VAL A 76 -22.18 15.47 -20.53
N ALA A 77 -22.91 16.34 -19.83
CA ALA A 77 -23.97 15.96 -18.90
C ALA A 77 -25.12 15.28 -19.64
N GLN A 78 -25.30 13.98 -19.44
CA GLN A 78 -26.38 13.21 -20.08
C GLN A 78 -27.76 13.47 -19.46
N ARG A 79 -27.80 13.81 -18.17
CA ARG A 79 -29.00 14.12 -17.40
C ARG A 79 -28.81 15.45 -16.70
N SER A 80 -29.88 16.25 -16.69
CA SER A 80 -30.00 17.41 -15.82
C SER A 80 -30.12 16.93 -14.37
N SER A 81 -29.57 17.71 -13.46
CA SER A 81 -29.76 17.55 -12.02
C SER A 81 -29.88 18.94 -11.40
N VAL A 82 -30.23 19.01 -10.12
CA VAL A 82 -30.36 20.28 -9.39
C VAL A 82 -29.13 21.19 -9.53
N ASN A 83 -27.94 20.62 -9.74
CA ASN A 83 -26.68 21.36 -9.78
C ASN A 83 -26.03 21.43 -11.18
N ARG A 84 -26.68 20.92 -12.23
CA ARG A 84 -26.14 20.99 -13.61
C ARG A 84 -27.22 20.76 -14.67
N LEU A 85 -27.14 21.45 -15.79
CA LEU A 85 -28.02 21.22 -16.93
C LEU A 85 -27.51 20.06 -17.79
N LYS A 86 -28.38 19.55 -18.67
CA LYS A 86 -27.99 18.57 -19.70
C LYS A 86 -27.14 19.29 -20.74
N GLY A 87 -25.97 18.76 -21.07
CA GLY A 87 -25.00 19.38 -21.98
C GLY A 87 -23.76 19.98 -21.30
N ASP A 88 -23.79 20.28 -20.01
CA ASP A 88 -22.65 20.90 -19.31
C ASP A 88 -21.39 20.00 -19.36
N PRO A 89 -20.18 20.57 -19.53
CA PRO A 89 -18.94 19.81 -19.50
C PRO A 89 -18.68 19.27 -18.09
N ILE A 90 -18.41 17.97 -17.99
CA ILE A 90 -18.13 17.26 -16.75
C ILE A 90 -16.92 16.36 -16.93
N THR A 91 -15.94 16.57 -16.08
CA THR A 91 -14.84 15.64 -15.88
C THR A 91 -15.32 14.46 -15.03
N LYS A 92 -15.23 13.25 -15.56
CA LYS A 92 -15.55 12.01 -14.84
C LYS A 92 -14.32 11.14 -14.72
N ASN A 93 -14.28 10.32 -13.68
CA ASN A 93 -13.24 9.31 -13.54
C ASN A 93 -13.44 8.21 -14.59
N ILE A 94 -12.33 7.71 -15.12
CA ILE A 94 -12.34 6.54 -15.99
C ILE A 94 -12.76 5.33 -15.15
N GLU A 95 -13.82 4.64 -15.57
CA GLU A 95 -14.42 3.54 -14.78
C GLU A 95 -13.50 2.33 -14.66
N SER A 96 -12.84 1.96 -15.76
CA SER A 96 -11.90 0.83 -15.81
C SER A 96 -10.60 1.27 -16.48
N ILE A 97 -9.49 1.08 -15.78
CA ILE A 97 -8.16 1.47 -16.24
C ILE A 97 -7.48 0.22 -16.74
N ASP A 98 -7.55 0.03 -18.05
CA ASP A 98 -6.94 -1.10 -18.71
C ASP A 98 -5.47 -0.80 -19.10
N ARG A 99 -4.85 -1.79 -19.74
CA ARG A 99 -3.48 -1.68 -20.23
C ARG A 99 -3.33 -0.56 -21.28
N ASN A 100 -4.35 -0.27 -22.08
CA ASN A 100 -4.29 0.68 -23.18
C ASN A 100 -4.36 2.11 -22.66
N VAL A 101 -5.33 2.41 -21.79
CA VAL A 101 -5.42 3.68 -21.07
C VAL A 101 -4.12 3.98 -20.34
N TYR A 102 -3.56 2.99 -19.64
CA TYR A 102 -2.27 3.19 -18.96
C TYR A 102 -1.13 3.49 -19.92
N LYS A 103 -1.03 2.75 -21.05
CA LYS A 103 -0.03 2.99 -22.10
C LYS A 103 -0.17 4.37 -22.72
N ASP A 104 -1.39 4.83 -22.99
CA ASP A 104 -1.66 6.14 -23.59
C ASP A 104 -1.21 7.27 -22.66
N TYR A 105 -1.42 7.12 -21.36
CA TYR A 105 -0.91 8.07 -20.37
C TYR A 105 0.63 8.05 -20.31
N LEU A 106 1.26 6.88 -20.34
CA LEU A 106 2.72 6.80 -20.37
C LEU A 106 3.31 7.48 -21.62
N ILE A 107 2.77 7.17 -22.80
CA ILE A 107 3.27 7.66 -24.08
C ILE A 107 2.93 9.13 -24.30
N GLY A 108 1.70 9.53 -24.01
CA GLY A 108 1.18 10.86 -24.30
C GLY A 108 1.44 11.89 -23.20
N LYS A 109 1.69 11.48 -21.95
CA LYS A 109 1.86 12.39 -20.81
C LYS A 109 3.21 12.21 -20.13
N VAL A 110 3.51 10.99 -19.65
CA VAL A 110 4.67 10.76 -18.78
C VAL A 110 5.99 10.92 -19.53
N ILE A 111 6.18 10.21 -20.65
CA ILE A 111 7.43 10.25 -21.42
C ILE A 111 7.75 11.67 -21.92
N PRO A 112 6.80 12.43 -22.49
CA PRO A 112 7.02 13.83 -22.86
C PRO A 112 7.44 14.69 -21.67
N ALA A 113 6.79 14.53 -20.51
CA ALA A 113 7.13 15.29 -19.31
C ALA A 113 8.52 14.94 -18.76
N ILE A 114 8.92 13.66 -18.82
CA ILE A 114 10.30 13.26 -18.51
C ILE A 114 11.25 13.97 -19.45
N LYS A 115 11.07 13.86 -20.77
CA LYS A 115 11.97 14.50 -21.75
C LYS A 115 12.08 16.01 -21.55
N ALA A 116 11.01 16.68 -21.13
CA ALA A 116 11.00 18.12 -20.89
C ALA A 116 11.73 18.53 -19.60
N LYS A 117 11.60 17.74 -18.53
CA LYS A 117 12.12 18.10 -17.20
C LYS A 117 13.43 17.40 -16.80
N TRP A 118 13.83 16.36 -17.53
CA TRP A 118 15.01 15.57 -17.19
C TRP A 118 16.30 16.39 -17.36
N PRO A 119 17.26 16.32 -16.42
CA PRO A 119 18.57 16.93 -16.57
C PRO A 119 19.24 16.54 -17.91
N ARG A 120 19.79 17.53 -18.61
CA ARG A 120 20.38 17.34 -19.94
C ARG A 120 21.62 16.43 -19.86
N GLY A 121 21.86 15.66 -20.92
CA GLY A 121 23.03 14.77 -21.03
C GLY A 121 22.90 13.44 -20.27
N GLU A 122 21.83 13.24 -19.49
CA GLU A 122 21.63 12.03 -18.72
C GLU A 122 20.60 11.08 -19.34
N LYS A 123 20.87 9.77 -19.24
CA LYS A 123 19.91 8.72 -19.62
C LYS A 123 18.96 8.44 -18.46
N TRP A 124 17.73 8.04 -18.79
CA TRP A 124 16.72 7.63 -17.83
C TRP A 124 16.08 6.29 -18.20
N LYS A 125 15.54 5.62 -17.19
CA LYS A 125 14.83 4.35 -17.27
C LYS A 125 13.54 4.46 -16.46
N LEU A 126 12.43 4.11 -17.09
CA LEU A 126 11.13 3.98 -16.43
C LEU A 126 11.09 2.67 -15.63
N THR A 127 10.63 2.76 -14.39
CA THR A 127 10.42 1.59 -13.52
C THR A 127 9.06 1.71 -12.85
N LYS A 128 8.20 0.72 -13.05
CA LYS A 128 6.99 0.51 -12.25
C LYS A 128 7.37 -0.29 -11.00
N GLY A 129 6.68 -0.07 -9.87
CA GLY A 129 6.80 -0.92 -8.67
C GLY A 129 6.78 -2.40 -9.07
N SER A 130 7.79 -3.15 -8.60
CA SER A 130 8.15 -4.55 -8.94
C SER A 130 7.67 -5.03 -10.33
N ARG A 131 8.60 -5.09 -11.30
CA ARG A 131 8.34 -5.40 -12.72
C ARG A 131 7.85 -6.83 -12.94
N GLY A 132 6.58 -7.08 -12.67
CA GLY A 132 5.91 -8.33 -12.94
C GLY A 132 6.32 -9.49 -12.03
N ILE A 133 5.66 -10.63 -12.25
CA ILE A 133 5.76 -11.83 -11.42
C ILE A 133 7.22 -12.30 -11.28
N ALA A 134 8.01 -12.29 -12.36
CA ALA A 134 9.40 -12.76 -12.31
C ALA A 134 10.28 -11.92 -11.36
N GLN A 135 10.13 -10.61 -11.36
CA GLN A 135 10.92 -9.75 -10.49
C GLN A 135 10.43 -9.82 -9.04
N LEU A 136 9.12 -9.99 -8.82
CA LEU A 136 8.57 -10.29 -7.51
C LEU A 136 9.11 -11.62 -6.98
N VAL A 137 9.09 -12.68 -7.78
CA VAL A 137 9.63 -14.01 -7.43
C VAL A 137 11.11 -13.89 -7.07
N ASN A 138 11.91 -13.19 -7.87
CA ASN A 138 13.34 -13.00 -7.56
C ASN A 138 13.56 -12.18 -6.29
N ALA A 139 12.76 -11.13 -6.06
CA ALA A 139 12.84 -10.31 -4.85
C ALA A 139 12.44 -11.11 -3.60
N VAL A 140 11.39 -11.93 -3.69
CA VAL A 140 10.95 -12.81 -2.61
C VAL A 140 11.99 -13.91 -2.36
N ALA A 141 12.57 -14.51 -3.41
CA ALA A 141 13.61 -15.51 -3.28
C ALA A 141 14.89 -14.94 -2.67
N SER A 142 15.32 -13.74 -3.10
CA SER A 142 16.45 -13.03 -2.47
C SER A 142 16.15 -12.73 -1.02
N ALA A 143 14.98 -12.14 -0.72
CA ALA A 143 14.58 -11.83 0.64
C ALA A 143 14.58 -13.10 1.51
N TYR A 144 14.08 -14.23 1.02
CA TYR A 144 14.11 -15.52 1.72
C TYR A 144 15.53 -15.98 2.03
N ASN A 145 16.44 -15.93 1.06
CA ASN A 145 17.84 -16.30 1.25
C ASN A 145 18.60 -15.33 2.18
N ASP A 146 18.20 -14.06 2.19
CA ASP A 146 18.77 -13.01 3.05
C ASP A 146 18.19 -13.05 4.48
N ILE A 147 17.18 -13.90 4.76
CA ILE A 147 16.65 -14.05 6.12
C ILE A 147 17.73 -14.61 7.04
N ARG A 148 18.11 -13.82 8.04
CA ARG A 148 19.02 -14.25 9.10
C ARG A 148 18.41 -15.35 9.97
N ILE A 149 19.25 -16.28 10.43
CA ILE A 149 18.81 -17.44 11.22
C ILE A 149 18.12 -17.04 12.54
N GLU A 150 18.53 -15.92 13.16
CA GLU A 150 17.90 -15.44 14.40
C GLU A 150 16.46 -14.94 14.15
N THR A 151 16.20 -14.43 12.93
CA THR A 151 14.85 -14.07 12.50
C THR A 151 13.99 -15.32 12.35
N LEU A 152 14.52 -16.40 11.76
CA LEU A 152 13.81 -17.68 11.63
C LEU A 152 13.45 -18.27 12.99
N GLU A 153 14.39 -18.32 13.94
CA GLU A 153 14.14 -18.78 15.31
C GLU A 153 13.04 -17.95 16.00
N ASN A 154 13.08 -16.63 15.80
CA ASN A 154 12.04 -15.74 16.35
C ASN A 154 10.67 -16.03 15.77
N VAL A 155 10.60 -16.27 14.46
CA VAL A 155 9.35 -16.59 13.76
C VAL A 155 8.84 -17.95 14.22
N PHE A 156 9.69 -18.96 14.32
CA PHE A 156 9.36 -20.30 14.78
C PHE A 156 8.69 -20.29 16.16
N LEU A 157 9.31 -19.64 17.14
CA LEU A 157 8.74 -19.54 18.49
C LEU A 157 7.43 -18.75 18.52
N SER A 158 7.30 -17.72 17.69
CA SER A 158 6.02 -17.00 17.59
C SER A 158 4.92 -17.83 16.95
N LEU A 159 5.23 -18.66 15.94
CA LEU A 159 4.26 -19.56 15.35
C LEU A 159 3.79 -20.60 16.37
N GLN A 160 4.70 -21.17 17.16
CA GLN A 160 4.34 -22.08 18.25
C GLN A 160 3.44 -21.39 19.29
N ALA A 161 3.74 -20.13 19.66
CA ALA A 161 2.92 -19.37 20.59
C ALA A 161 1.51 -19.11 20.04
N ILE A 162 1.42 -18.76 18.75
CA ILE A 162 0.15 -18.56 18.05
C ILE A 162 -0.66 -19.87 17.97
N MET A 163 -0.01 -20.99 17.65
CA MET A 163 -0.66 -22.30 17.63
C MET A 163 -1.27 -22.66 18.98
N MET A 164 -0.55 -22.43 20.08
CA MET A 164 -1.11 -22.65 21.42
C MET A 164 -2.31 -21.75 21.72
N CYS A 165 -2.27 -20.48 21.29
CA CYS A 165 -3.41 -19.59 21.42
C CYS A 165 -4.61 -20.05 20.58
N ALA A 166 -4.38 -20.49 19.35
CA ALA A 166 -5.43 -21.03 18.49
C ALA A 166 -6.06 -22.30 19.11
N LEU A 167 -5.25 -23.21 19.67
CA LEU A 167 -5.76 -24.38 20.41
C LEU A 167 -6.60 -23.98 21.62
N ALA A 168 -6.20 -22.93 22.36
CA ALA A 168 -6.96 -22.43 23.51
C ALA A 168 -8.29 -21.75 23.12
N CYS A 169 -8.41 -21.31 21.87
CA CYS A 169 -9.61 -20.69 21.30
C CYS A 169 -10.34 -21.62 20.32
N ASN A 170 -10.17 -22.95 20.45
CA ASN A 170 -10.86 -23.95 19.64
C ASN A 170 -10.72 -23.75 18.12
N GLY A 171 -9.53 -23.33 17.68
CA GLY A 171 -9.23 -23.03 16.27
C GLY A 171 -9.67 -21.64 15.79
N GLY A 172 -10.29 -20.84 16.66
CA GLY A 172 -10.65 -19.45 16.39
C GLY A 172 -9.44 -18.50 16.40
N ASN A 173 -9.63 -17.29 15.85
CA ASN A 173 -8.60 -16.25 15.78
C ASN A 173 -8.75 -15.15 16.85
N GLU A 174 -9.60 -15.37 17.84
CA GLU A 174 -9.89 -14.42 18.91
C GLU A 174 -8.86 -14.50 20.05
N TYR A 175 -7.59 -14.28 19.70
CA TYR A 175 -6.51 -14.23 20.68
C TYR A 175 -5.62 -13.01 20.46
N LYS A 176 -5.07 -12.48 21.57
CA LYS A 176 -4.03 -11.46 21.51
C LYS A 176 -2.70 -12.15 21.21
N LEU A 177 -1.94 -11.60 20.26
CA LEU A 177 -0.62 -12.13 19.93
C LEU A 177 0.30 -12.09 21.16
N PRO A 178 0.77 -13.24 21.65
CA PRO A 178 1.63 -13.28 22.82
C PRO A 178 3.02 -12.72 22.50
N HIS A 179 3.44 -11.70 23.25
CA HIS A 179 4.78 -11.13 23.15
C HIS A 179 5.77 -11.88 24.06
N TYR A 180 6.61 -12.72 23.46
CA TYR A 180 7.52 -13.61 24.20
C TYR A 180 8.92 -13.04 24.49
N ASN A 181 9.10 -11.72 24.39
CA ASN A 181 10.37 -11.01 24.70
C ASN A 181 11.64 -11.67 24.11
N LYS A 182 11.52 -12.25 22.91
CA LYS A 182 12.53 -13.14 22.30
C LYS A 182 13.90 -12.48 22.15
N ALA A 183 13.95 -11.18 21.85
CA ALA A 183 15.19 -10.42 21.76
C ALA A 183 15.90 -10.28 23.12
N ARG A 184 15.15 -10.14 24.22
CA ARG A 184 15.72 -10.12 25.58
C ARG A 184 16.26 -11.50 25.96
N LEU A 185 15.44 -12.54 25.78
CA LEU A 185 15.84 -13.92 26.12
C LEU A 185 17.07 -14.38 25.32
N ARG A 186 17.20 -13.97 24.05
CA ARG A 186 18.39 -14.26 23.24
C ARG A 186 19.65 -13.57 23.80
N ARG A 187 19.56 -12.30 24.21
CA ARG A 187 20.69 -11.57 24.84
C ARG A 187 21.12 -12.19 26.17
N GLU A 188 20.17 -12.75 26.91
CA GLU A 188 20.43 -13.44 28.18
C GLU A 188 20.85 -14.91 28.00
N HIS A 189 20.98 -15.40 26.75
CA HIS A 189 21.23 -16.82 26.43
C HIS A 189 20.21 -17.80 27.01
N LYS A 190 18.97 -17.35 27.20
CA LYS A 190 17.84 -18.11 27.77
C LYS A 190 16.71 -18.35 26.77
N LEU A 191 16.92 -18.11 25.49
CA LEU A 191 15.89 -18.32 24.47
C LEU A 191 15.64 -19.84 24.31
N PRO A 192 14.40 -20.32 24.53
CA PRO A 192 14.10 -21.74 24.39
C PRO A 192 14.11 -22.14 22.92
N LYS A 193 14.45 -23.40 22.63
CA LYS A 193 14.40 -23.98 21.27
C LYS A 193 12.98 -24.27 20.80
N SER A 194 12.06 -24.51 21.74
CA SER A 194 10.64 -24.71 21.50
C SER A 194 9.82 -24.26 22.70
N LEU A 195 8.54 -23.93 22.47
CA LEU A 195 7.61 -23.62 23.55
C LEU A 195 6.85 -24.88 23.99
N PRO A 196 6.76 -25.17 25.29
CA PRO A 196 6.01 -26.33 25.78
C PRO A 196 4.51 -26.10 25.61
N CYS A 197 3.82 -27.06 24.99
CA CYS A 197 2.36 -27.11 24.98
C CYS A 197 1.88 -27.97 26.16
N ALA A 198 0.96 -27.43 26.96
CA ALA A 198 0.38 -28.18 28.07
C ALA A 198 -0.47 -29.34 27.54
N LYS A 199 -0.35 -30.52 28.16
CA LYS A 199 -1.02 -31.75 27.70
C LYS A 199 -2.54 -31.63 27.78
N ASP A 200 -3.06 -31.01 28.84
CA ASP A 200 -4.48 -30.74 29.03
C ASP A 200 -5.05 -29.79 27.96
N LEU A 201 -4.26 -28.82 27.50
CA LEU A 201 -4.67 -27.90 26.43
C LEU A 201 -4.79 -28.66 25.10
N TYR A 202 -3.79 -29.48 24.79
CA TYR A 202 -3.79 -30.33 23.60
C TYR A 202 -4.96 -31.33 23.63
N ASP A 203 -5.13 -32.06 24.73
CA ASP A 203 -6.17 -33.07 24.88
C ASP A 203 -7.59 -32.49 24.76
N ARG A 204 -7.81 -31.25 25.23
CA ARG A 204 -9.08 -30.53 25.05
C ARG A 204 -9.33 -30.17 23.60
N ALA A 205 -8.35 -29.54 22.94
CA ALA A 205 -8.47 -29.14 21.54
C ALA A 205 -8.63 -30.37 20.62
N ALA A 206 -7.90 -31.45 20.89
CA ALA A 206 -7.96 -32.69 20.12
C ALA A 206 -9.35 -33.35 20.16
N LYS A 207 -10.04 -33.29 21.31
CA LYS A 207 -11.40 -33.82 21.47
C LYS A 207 -12.44 -33.04 20.68
N GLU A 208 -12.28 -31.73 20.53
CA GLU A 208 -13.25 -30.90 19.78
C GLU A 208 -13.19 -31.10 18.27
N VAL A 209 -12.03 -31.43 17.71
CA VAL A 209 -11.83 -31.54 16.25
C VAL A 209 -12.24 -32.92 15.70
N ASN A 210 -12.62 -33.88 16.56
CA ASN A 210 -12.94 -35.27 16.21
C ASN A 210 -11.94 -35.86 15.19
N TRP A 211 -10.65 -35.65 15.44
CA TRP A 211 -9.57 -36.02 14.52
C TRP A 211 -9.38 -37.55 14.52
N PRO A 212 -9.53 -38.25 13.38
CA PRO A 212 -9.74 -39.71 13.35
C PRO A 212 -8.47 -40.57 13.57
N PHE A 213 -7.35 -39.98 14.00
CA PHE A 213 -6.05 -40.67 14.06
C PHE A 213 -5.40 -40.67 15.47
N LEU A 214 -6.20 -40.59 16.54
CA LEU A 214 -5.65 -40.57 17.91
C LEU A 214 -5.56 -41.95 18.59
N ASP A 215 -5.99 -43.03 17.95
CA ASP A 215 -5.85 -44.40 18.45
C ASP A 215 -4.94 -45.24 17.54
N SER A 216 -3.64 -44.94 17.52
CA SER A 216 -2.59 -45.79 16.92
C SER A 216 -1.32 -45.76 17.76
#